data_AF-A0A922AL72-F1
#
_entry.id   AF-A0A922AL72-F1
#
_cell.length_a   1.000
_cell.length_b   1.000
_cell.length_c   1.000
_cell.angle_alpha   90.00
_cell.angle_beta   90.00
_cell.angle_gamma   90.00
#
_symmetry.space_group_name_H-M   'P 1'
#
loop_
_entity.id
_entity.type
_entity.pdbx_description
1 polymer ?
#
loop_
_entity_poly.entity_id
_entity_poly.type
_entity_poly.pdbx_seq_one_letter_code
_entity_poly.pdbx_strand_id
1 'polypeptide(L)'
;MALDTEPATLQEQEEIDEEEWEPRLDAPAHHPSAPPDELFEMLTTVDPSYIISLIRKLLPTDATDNYTSHGVDACVDGKVAINDHVEESSASQCGDEILNSSNNSYESMNIVQDYDKHARPEGENEESCHGFNLPSNSVGEEAWEEYGCILWDLAASKTNAELMVENLVLEVLLANLLVSQSVRVKEISLGIIGNLACHEAPLKHVVSTNGLVEILVDQLCLDDTQCLCEACRLLTLGLQSCEPIPWAEALQLEHILCRILWIAENTLNLQLIEKSVGLLLAIIEGQLEVVHVLLPPLMKLSLPSILINLLTFEMGKLTSERIPERYSVLDVVVRAIEALSAIDGHSHEICSNKELFMLACDMVKLTDKVEVANSCVTAAVLIANILSDATDLASEISQDLRFLQGLLDIFPFASDDLEAQSALWNIIARLLLHVRENEMSQSSLSQYVSVLASKSDLIEDILLDYQLDDCSDKDKGMTTSTKSNAKTTAITRLTSILDQWIVSKDSAEENNMAGELHPDKVSVNRLLDCCRKSSKCNDAACFMD
;
A
#
# COMPACT_ATOMS: atom_id res chain seq x y z
N MET A 1 40.78 48.82 61.08
CA MET A 1 41.82 49.57 60.37
C MET A 1 41.56 49.35 58.89
N ALA A 2 41.44 50.44 58.14
CA ALA A 2 41.26 50.42 56.69
C ALA A 2 42.47 49.77 55.99
N LEU A 3 42.24 49.17 54.83
CA LEU A 3 42.75 49.69 53.55
C LEU A 3 42.18 48.90 52.38
N ASP A 4 41.52 49.64 51.50
CA ASP A 4 41.12 49.29 50.14
C ASP A 4 42.31 48.91 49.27
N THR A 5 42.08 48.04 48.28
CA THR A 5 42.59 48.22 46.91
C THR A 5 41.78 47.38 45.92
N GLU A 6 40.96 48.05 45.10
CA GLU A 6 40.54 47.61 43.75
C GLU A 6 41.45 48.31 42.70
N PRO A 7 41.42 48.01 41.37
CA PRO A 7 40.49 47.16 40.60
C PRO A 7 41.16 46.25 39.54
N ALA A 8 40.40 45.32 38.95
CA ALA A 8 40.59 44.91 37.55
C ALA A 8 39.29 44.30 37.00
N THR A 9 38.56 45.13 36.24
CA THR A 9 37.47 44.76 35.34
C THR A 9 37.96 43.78 34.27
N LEU A 10 37.36 42.60 34.19
CA LEU A 10 37.28 41.81 32.97
C LEU A 10 35.81 41.78 32.55
N GLN A 11 35.54 42.39 31.40
CA GLN A 11 34.30 42.21 30.66
C GLN A 11 34.28 40.75 30.19
N GLU A 12 33.36 39.95 30.70
CA GLU A 12 32.94 38.73 30.04
C GLU A 12 32.12 39.15 28.82
N GLN A 13 32.71 38.94 27.65
CA GLN A 13 32.03 39.01 26.36
C GLN A 13 31.19 37.73 26.29
N GLU A 14 29.86 37.85 26.45
CA GLU A 14 28.93 36.77 26.09
C GLU A 14 29.04 36.55 24.57
N GLU A 15 29.66 35.44 24.17
CA GLU A 15 29.46 34.87 22.84
C GLU A 15 28.02 34.35 22.78
N ILE A 16 27.19 35.05 22.03
CA ILE A 16 25.86 34.60 21.64
C ILE A 16 26.08 33.53 20.57
N ASP A 17 25.85 32.27 20.94
CA ASP A 17 25.65 31.20 19.97
C ASP A 17 24.32 31.47 19.25
N GLU A 18 24.39 31.98 18.02
CA GLU A 18 23.26 31.99 17.08
C GLU A 18 23.00 30.55 16.63
N GLU A 19 22.17 29.82 17.38
CA GLU A 19 21.55 28.58 16.90
C GLU A 19 20.54 28.94 15.79
N GLU A 20 20.91 28.66 14.54
CA GLU A 20 20.01 28.64 13.39
C GLU A 20 18.85 27.65 13.65
N TRP A 21 17.64 28.20 13.80
CA TRP A 21 16.40 27.43 13.87
C TRP A 21 16.03 26.93 12.47
N GLU A 22 16.27 25.66 12.19
CA GLU A 22 15.58 24.95 11.10
C GLU A 22 14.21 24.44 11.58
N PRO A 23 13.12 24.64 10.81
CA PRO A 23 11.82 24.09 11.14
C PRO A 23 11.83 22.57 10.90
N ARG A 24 11.56 21.79 11.97
CA ARG A 24 11.37 20.34 11.88
C ARG A 24 10.09 20.03 11.10
N LEU A 25 10.25 19.35 9.96
CA LEU A 25 9.17 18.70 9.23
C LEU A 25 9.03 17.26 9.75
N ASP A 26 7.83 16.90 10.19
CA ASP A 26 7.46 15.56 10.63
C ASP A 26 7.45 14.54 9.47
N ALA A 27 8.00 13.36 9.71
CA ALA A 27 7.88 12.19 8.85
C ALA A 27 7.60 10.94 9.70
N PRO A 28 6.60 10.10 9.37
CA PRO A 28 6.37 8.84 10.07
C PRO A 28 7.45 7.81 9.70
N ALA A 29 7.88 7.05 10.70
CA ALA A 29 8.99 6.11 10.62
C ALA A 29 8.65 4.87 9.78
N HIS A 30 9.49 4.56 8.78
CA HIS A 30 10.24 3.30 8.64
C HIS A 30 11.11 3.27 7.37
N HIS A 31 11.86 4.33 7.10
CA HIS A 31 13.09 4.27 6.32
C HIS A 31 14.11 5.22 6.95
N PRO A 32 15.40 4.87 7.06
CA PRO A 32 16.40 5.86 7.43
C PRO A 32 16.35 6.97 6.39
N SER A 33 16.08 8.21 6.82
CA SER A 33 16.15 9.38 5.96
C SER A 33 17.51 9.41 5.28
N ALA A 34 17.53 9.64 3.96
CA ALA A 34 18.77 9.87 3.25
C ALA A 34 19.55 11.00 3.96
N PRO A 35 20.89 10.88 4.11
CA PRO A 35 21.67 11.94 4.73
C PRO A 35 21.45 13.24 3.95
N PRO A 36 21.51 14.42 4.61
CA PRO A 36 21.44 15.69 3.90
C PRO A 36 22.55 15.74 2.84
N ASP A 37 22.22 16.34 1.68
CA ASP A 37 23.08 16.50 0.50
C ASP A 37 24.37 17.27 0.84
N GLU A 38 25.32 16.59 1.51
CA GLU A 38 26.72 16.89 1.34
C GLU A 38 27.05 16.48 -0.09
N LEU A 39 27.33 17.48 -0.95
CA LEU A 39 27.78 17.35 -2.34
C LEU A 39 29.11 16.59 -2.43
N PHE A 40 29.10 15.32 -2.06
CA PHE A 40 30.05 14.35 -2.51
C PHE A 40 29.48 13.78 -3.80
N GLU A 41 30.05 14.17 -4.93
CA GLU A 41 29.93 13.40 -6.16
C GLU A 41 30.33 11.96 -5.81
N MET A 42 29.34 11.10 -5.52
CA MET A 42 29.53 9.68 -5.28
C MET A 42 30.00 9.06 -6.60
N LEU A 43 31.32 9.06 -6.80
CA LEU A 43 31.96 8.10 -7.69
C LEU A 43 31.56 6.72 -7.19
N THR A 44 30.64 6.07 -7.90
CA THR A 44 30.26 4.69 -7.65
C THR A 44 31.53 3.84 -7.56
N THR A 45 31.64 2.98 -6.54
CA THR A 45 32.79 2.07 -6.38
C THR A 45 32.86 1.00 -7.48
N VAL A 46 31.79 0.89 -8.28
CA VAL A 46 31.67 -0.01 -9.42
C VAL A 46 32.17 0.70 -10.67
N ASP A 47 33.14 0.09 -11.36
CA ASP A 47 33.67 0.58 -12.63
C ASP A 47 32.55 0.60 -13.70
N PRO A 48 32.26 1.75 -14.34
CA PRO A 48 31.30 1.84 -15.44
C PRO A 48 31.53 0.81 -16.55
N SER A 49 32.79 0.45 -16.81
CA SER A 49 33.17 -0.56 -17.82
C SER A 49 32.63 -1.94 -17.47
N TYR A 50 32.49 -2.26 -16.19
CA TYR A 50 31.91 -3.51 -15.71
C TYR A 50 30.41 -3.58 -16.00
N ILE A 51 29.67 -2.49 -15.72
CA ILE A 51 28.23 -2.39 -16.02
C ILE A 51 27.99 -2.54 -17.53
N ILE A 52 28.76 -1.84 -18.35
CA ILE A 52 28.66 -1.95 -19.82
C ILE A 52 28.97 -3.39 -20.29
N SER A 53 29.95 -4.05 -19.68
CA SER A 53 30.28 -5.46 -19.97
C SER A 53 29.11 -6.39 -19.64
N LEU A 54 28.43 -6.17 -18.52
CA LEU A 54 27.23 -6.94 -18.15
C LEU A 54 26.08 -6.72 -19.13
N ILE A 55 25.80 -5.47 -19.53
CA ILE A 55 24.75 -5.15 -20.52
C ILE A 55 25.01 -5.92 -21.83
N ARG A 56 26.26 -5.95 -22.31
CA ARG A 56 26.62 -6.69 -23.53
C ARG A 56 26.42 -8.20 -23.39
N LYS A 57 26.61 -8.75 -22.20
CA LYS A 57 26.40 -10.19 -21.92
C LYS A 57 24.92 -10.59 -21.88
N LEU A 58 24.02 -9.61 -21.80
CA LEU A 58 22.57 -9.84 -21.81
C LEU A 58 21.97 -9.75 -23.22
N LEU A 59 22.76 -9.44 -24.25
CA LEU A 59 22.27 -9.43 -25.63
C LEU A 59 21.71 -10.81 -26.00
N PRO A 60 20.49 -10.88 -26.58
CA PRO A 60 19.93 -12.13 -27.06
C PRO A 60 20.92 -12.82 -28.02
N THR A 61 21.22 -14.09 -27.77
CA THR A 61 22.09 -14.84 -28.67
C THR A 61 21.28 -15.23 -29.91
N ASP A 62 21.75 -14.89 -31.10
CA ASP A 62 21.10 -15.32 -32.34
C ASP A 62 21.00 -16.84 -32.34
N ALA A 63 19.76 -17.36 -32.35
CA ALA A 63 19.47 -18.80 -32.40
C ALA A 63 19.94 -19.47 -33.71
N THR A 64 20.68 -18.77 -34.56
CA THR A 64 21.20 -19.26 -35.85
C THR A 64 22.65 -19.74 -35.83
N ASP A 65 23.42 -19.53 -34.76
CA ASP A 65 24.85 -19.90 -34.74
C ASP A 65 25.17 -21.23 -34.04
N ASN A 66 24.32 -22.23 -34.23
CA ASN A 66 24.63 -23.62 -33.89
C ASN A 66 25.30 -24.39 -35.05
N TYR A 67 26.11 -23.71 -35.86
CA TYR A 67 27.08 -24.38 -36.73
C TYR A 67 28.49 -23.79 -36.56
N THR A 68 29.33 -24.64 -35.95
CA THR A 68 30.78 -24.73 -36.13
C THR A 68 31.65 -23.58 -35.62
N SER A 69 32.30 -23.82 -34.49
CA SER A 69 33.70 -23.43 -34.30
C SER A 69 34.39 -24.33 -33.26
N HIS A 70 34.72 -25.55 -33.68
CA HIS A 70 35.94 -26.19 -33.18
C HIS A 70 37.08 -25.65 -34.05
N GLY A 71 37.99 -24.92 -33.42
CA GLY A 71 39.04 -24.16 -34.11
C GLY A 71 40.08 -25.01 -34.84
N VAL A 72 40.72 -24.39 -35.83
CA VAL A 72 42.12 -24.60 -36.18
C VAL A 72 42.69 -23.29 -36.74
N ASP A 73 43.83 -22.88 -36.17
CA ASP A 73 44.73 -21.83 -36.66
C ASP A 73 45.04 -21.92 -38.16
N ALA A 74 45.03 -20.77 -38.85
CA ALA A 74 45.96 -20.51 -39.94
C ALA A 74 46.08 -18.99 -40.23
N CYS A 75 47.18 -18.39 -39.80
CA CYS A 75 47.67 -17.12 -40.35
C CYS A 75 48.08 -17.31 -41.82
N VAL A 76 47.49 -16.56 -42.76
CA VAL A 76 48.19 -16.08 -43.97
C VAL A 76 47.66 -14.71 -44.37
N ASP A 77 48.61 -13.81 -44.53
CA ASP A 77 48.57 -12.41 -44.97
C ASP A 77 48.15 -12.26 -46.45
N GLY A 78 47.49 -11.15 -46.84
CA GLY A 78 47.34 -10.81 -48.26
C GLY A 78 46.07 -10.07 -48.71
N LYS A 79 46.05 -8.75 -48.49
CA LYS A 79 45.69 -7.68 -49.45
C LYS A 79 44.70 -7.94 -50.63
N VAL A 80 43.78 -6.97 -50.73
CA VAL A 80 43.15 -6.37 -51.93
C VAL A 80 41.76 -6.89 -52.30
N ALA A 81 40.77 -6.07 -51.93
CA ALA A 81 39.45 -5.97 -52.54
C ALA A 81 39.55 -5.48 -54.00
N ILE A 82 38.66 -5.97 -54.87
CA ILE A 82 38.03 -5.25 -55.99
C ILE A 82 36.95 -6.15 -56.64
N ASN A 83 35.84 -5.50 -57.02
CA ASN A 83 34.73 -5.87 -57.92
C ASN A 83 33.46 -6.51 -57.34
N ASP A 84 32.43 -5.64 -57.20
CA ASP A 84 31.23 -5.59 -58.05
C ASP A 84 30.85 -6.88 -58.79
N HIS A 85 29.66 -7.42 -58.48
CA HIS A 85 28.65 -7.63 -59.51
C HIS A 85 27.24 -7.80 -58.93
N VAL A 86 26.33 -7.11 -59.62
CA VAL A 86 24.86 -7.17 -59.56
C VAL A 86 24.38 -8.54 -60.02
N GLU A 87 23.41 -9.12 -59.32
CA GLU A 87 22.38 -9.95 -59.96
C GLU A 87 21.04 -9.82 -59.24
N GLU A 88 20.03 -9.56 -60.06
CA GLU A 88 18.65 -9.19 -59.74
C GLU A 88 17.74 -10.38 -60.06
N SER A 89 16.58 -10.42 -59.41
CA SER A 89 15.38 -11.23 -59.74
C SER A 89 15.35 -12.70 -59.29
N SER A 90 14.40 -13.06 -58.42
CA SER A 90 13.07 -13.51 -58.87
C SER A 90 12.06 -13.51 -57.72
N ALA A 91 10.91 -12.89 -57.97
CA ALA A 91 9.69 -13.08 -57.21
C ALA A 91 9.04 -14.44 -57.56
N SER A 92 8.47 -15.12 -56.56
CA SER A 92 7.35 -16.04 -56.79
C SER A 92 6.29 -15.82 -55.71
N GLN A 93 5.14 -15.34 -56.15
CA GLN A 93 3.88 -15.24 -55.42
C GLN A 93 3.08 -16.54 -55.59
N CYS A 94 2.10 -16.72 -54.69
CA CYS A 94 0.94 -17.65 -54.73
C CYS A 94 1.10 -18.92 -53.85
N GLY A 95 0.18 -19.23 -52.94
CA GLY A 95 -1.14 -18.66 -52.71
C GLY A 95 -1.80 -19.07 -51.39
N ASP A 96 -2.90 -18.39 -51.12
CA ASP A 96 -3.91 -18.68 -50.11
C ASP A 96 -4.41 -20.13 -50.19
N GLU A 97 -4.59 -20.76 -49.03
CA GLU A 97 -5.66 -21.75 -48.86
C GLU A 97 -6.21 -21.70 -47.43
N ILE A 98 -7.43 -21.15 -47.35
CA ILE A 98 -8.32 -21.16 -46.18
C ILE A 98 -8.91 -22.56 -46.04
N LEU A 99 -8.75 -23.22 -44.88
CA LEU A 99 -9.71 -24.23 -44.42
C LEU A 99 -9.85 -24.21 -42.88
N ASN A 100 -11.06 -23.85 -42.45
CA ASN A 100 -11.63 -24.13 -41.14
C ASN A 100 -11.75 -25.64 -40.90
N SER A 101 -11.43 -26.09 -39.68
CA SER A 101 -12.27 -27.09 -38.99
C SER A 101 -11.98 -27.14 -37.48
N SER A 102 -13.03 -26.88 -36.72
CA SER A 102 -13.24 -27.19 -35.31
C SER A 102 -12.99 -28.67 -34.97
N ASN A 103 -12.47 -28.94 -33.76
CA ASN A 103 -13.08 -29.93 -32.85
C ASN A 103 -12.53 -29.82 -31.42
N ASN A 104 -13.46 -29.67 -30.48
CA ASN A 104 -13.29 -29.86 -29.05
C ASN A 104 -12.94 -31.32 -28.73
N SER A 105 -12.06 -31.53 -27.76
CA SER A 105 -12.17 -32.66 -26.84
C SER A 105 -11.61 -32.27 -25.47
N TYR A 106 -12.53 -32.07 -24.53
CA TYR A 106 -12.28 -32.12 -23.09
C TYR A 106 -11.75 -33.51 -22.75
N GLU A 107 -10.66 -33.60 -21.98
CA GLU A 107 -10.28 -34.83 -21.31
C GLU A 107 -10.12 -34.57 -19.81
N SER A 108 -11.00 -35.22 -19.05
CA SER A 108 -11.01 -35.26 -17.59
C SER A 108 -9.91 -36.18 -17.09
N MET A 109 -9.21 -35.80 -16.01
CA MET A 109 -8.47 -36.78 -15.21
C MET A 109 -9.04 -36.91 -13.80
N ASN A 110 -9.28 -38.17 -13.47
CA ASN A 110 -9.96 -38.68 -12.29
C ASN A 110 -9.12 -38.53 -11.02
N ILE A 111 -9.81 -38.23 -9.93
CA ILE A 111 -9.36 -38.38 -8.55
C ILE A 111 -9.19 -39.88 -8.25
N VAL A 112 -8.01 -40.28 -7.78
CA VAL A 112 -7.86 -41.50 -6.97
C VAL A 112 -7.09 -41.13 -5.71
N GLN A 113 -7.81 -41.22 -4.60
CA GLN A 113 -7.35 -41.11 -3.23
C GLN A 113 -7.24 -42.55 -2.71
N ASP A 114 -6.07 -42.97 -2.22
CA ASP A 114 -5.97 -44.17 -1.38
C ASP A 114 -4.89 -43.97 -0.30
N TYR A 115 -5.30 -44.19 0.94
CA TYR A 115 -4.48 -44.19 2.15
C TYR A 115 -4.22 -45.64 2.54
N ASP A 116 -2.97 -46.06 2.79
CA ASP A 116 -2.60 -46.60 4.12
C ASP A 116 -1.09 -46.83 4.35
N LYS A 117 -0.74 -46.78 5.64
CA LYS A 117 0.56 -46.88 6.32
C LYS A 117 1.37 -48.15 6.04
N HIS A 118 2.71 -48.08 6.18
CA HIS A 118 3.50 -48.79 7.21
C HIS A 118 5.00 -48.42 7.17
N ALA A 119 5.73 -48.75 8.26
CA ALA A 119 6.94 -48.12 8.78
C ALA A 119 8.30 -48.69 8.32
N ARG A 120 9.34 -47.84 8.48
CA ARG A 120 10.82 -47.94 8.40
C ARG A 120 11.48 -49.18 9.08
N PRO A 121 12.79 -49.54 8.91
CA PRO A 121 13.95 -48.61 8.79
C PRO A 121 15.20 -49.00 7.96
N GLU A 122 16.07 -47.99 7.83
CA GLU A 122 17.55 -47.97 7.71
C GLU A 122 18.30 -48.91 6.75
N GLY A 123 19.04 -48.27 5.84
CA GLY A 123 20.12 -48.86 5.05
C GLY A 123 20.88 -47.76 4.32
N GLU A 124 21.98 -47.32 4.91
CA GLU A 124 23.00 -46.49 4.27
C GLU A 124 23.49 -47.17 2.99
N ASN A 125 23.46 -46.45 1.86
CA ASN A 125 24.30 -46.72 0.71
C ASN A 125 24.52 -45.40 -0.03
N GLU A 126 25.65 -44.77 0.28
CA GLU A 126 26.32 -43.85 -0.62
C GLU A 126 26.69 -44.64 -1.89
N GLU A 127 25.98 -44.40 -2.99
CA GLU A 127 26.52 -44.72 -4.30
C GLU A 127 26.10 -43.65 -5.31
N SER A 128 27.07 -42.76 -5.56
CA SER A 128 27.16 -41.87 -6.69
C SER A 128 26.69 -42.55 -7.97
N CYS A 129 25.66 -41.96 -8.59
CA CYS A 129 25.28 -42.28 -9.96
C CYS A 129 25.02 -40.96 -10.69
N HIS A 130 26.09 -40.44 -11.31
CA HIS A 130 25.99 -39.61 -12.50
C HIS A 130 25.02 -40.27 -13.49
N GLY A 131 23.89 -39.61 -13.75
CA GLY A 131 22.81 -40.15 -14.54
C GLY A 131 22.13 -39.09 -15.40
N PHE A 132 22.68 -38.92 -16.60
CA PHE A 132 22.04 -38.42 -17.82
C PHE A 132 21.69 -36.93 -17.94
N ASN A 133 22.61 -36.25 -18.61
CA ASN A 133 22.41 -35.00 -19.35
C ASN A 133 21.13 -35.06 -20.21
N LEU A 134 20.19 -34.17 -19.92
CA LEU A 134 19.29 -33.59 -20.91
C LEU A 134 20.04 -32.50 -21.71
N PRO A 135 19.60 -32.15 -22.92
CA PRO A 135 20.42 -31.47 -23.91
C PRO A 135 20.80 -30.05 -23.50
N SER A 136 22.01 -29.65 -23.90
CA SER A 136 22.74 -28.42 -23.61
C SER A 136 22.03 -27.13 -24.03
N ASN A 137 21.00 -26.72 -23.28
CA ASN A 137 20.52 -25.32 -23.22
C ASN A 137 20.91 -24.61 -21.90
N SER A 138 21.41 -25.34 -20.90
CA SER A 138 21.49 -24.84 -19.51
C SER A 138 22.65 -23.88 -19.22
N VAL A 139 23.81 -24.03 -19.86
CA VAL A 139 25.02 -23.28 -19.47
C VAL A 139 24.95 -21.80 -19.88
N GLY A 140 24.34 -21.51 -21.03
CA GLY A 140 24.18 -20.14 -21.52
C GLY A 140 23.13 -19.36 -20.73
N GLU A 141 22.02 -20.02 -20.38
CA GLU A 141 20.96 -19.42 -19.55
C GLU A 141 21.42 -19.17 -18.11
N GLU A 142 22.18 -20.10 -17.52
CA GLU A 142 22.74 -19.95 -16.17
C GLU A 142 23.74 -18.78 -16.09
N ALA A 143 24.59 -18.61 -17.11
CA ALA A 143 25.50 -17.47 -17.18
C ALA A 143 24.74 -16.14 -17.40
N TRP A 144 23.72 -16.13 -18.27
CA TRP A 144 22.86 -14.96 -18.49
C TRP A 144 22.18 -14.55 -17.19
N GLU A 145 21.61 -15.51 -16.45
CA GLU A 145 20.95 -15.27 -15.17
C GLU A 145 21.89 -14.65 -14.15
N GLU A 146 23.13 -15.15 -14.03
CA GLU A 146 24.12 -14.59 -13.10
C GLU A 146 24.42 -13.12 -13.44
N TYR A 147 24.62 -12.78 -14.72
CA TYR A 147 24.85 -11.40 -15.15
C TYR A 147 23.63 -10.50 -14.96
N GLY A 148 22.44 -11.03 -15.23
CA GLY A 148 21.17 -10.34 -15.06
C GLY A 148 20.87 -10.01 -13.61
N CYS A 149 21.06 -10.96 -12.69
CA CYS A 149 20.92 -10.74 -11.25
C CYS A 149 21.87 -9.64 -10.75
N ILE A 150 23.13 -9.63 -11.22
CA ILE A 150 24.08 -8.57 -10.85
C ILE A 150 23.61 -7.20 -11.36
N LEU A 151 23.10 -7.10 -12.59
CA LEU A 151 22.54 -5.84 -13.07
C LEU A 151 21.27 -5.43 -12.31
N TRP A 152 20.44 -6.39 -11.92
CA TRP A 152 19.25 -6.12 -11.11
C TRP A 152 19.64 -5.44 -9.79
N ASP A 153 20.60 -5.99 -9.06
CA ASP A 153 21.12 -5.40 -7.82
C ASP A 153 21.70 -4.00 -8.06
N LEU A 154 22.51 -3.84 -9.12
CA LEU A 154 23.14 -2.56 -9.45
C LEU A 154 22.14 -1.49 -9.84
N ALA A 155 21.03 -1.85 -10.49
CA ALA A 155 19.98 -0.93 -10.93
C ALA A 155 19.23 -0.26 -9.76
N ALA A 156 19.34 -0.78 -8.53
CA ALA A 156 18.78 -0.13 -7.35
C ALA A 156 19.46 1.23 -7.05
N SER A 157 20.70 1.43 -7.50
CA SER A 157 21.42 2.69 -7.34
C SER A 157 21.11 3.66 -8.48
N LYS A 158 20.72 4.91 -8.14
CA LYS A 158 20.39 5.97 -9.10
C LYS A 158 21.48 6.18 -10.16
N THR A 159 22.73 6.34 -9.74
CA THR A 159 23.86 6.59 -10.65
C THR A 159 24.11 5.43 -11.62
N ASN A 160 24.01 4.19 -11.12
CA ASN A 160 24.14 3.02 -11.98
C ASN A 160 22.95 2.90 -12.94
N ALA A 161 21.73 3.17 -12.47
CA ALA A 161 20.52 3.14 -13.29
C ALA A 161 20.62 4.13 -14.46
N GLU A 162 21.04 5.37 -14.19
CA GLU A 162 21.29 6.39 -15.22
C GLU A 162 22.34 5.92 -16.23
N LEU A 163 23.49 5.41 -15.76
CA LEU A 163 24.53 4.86 -16.64
C LEU A 163 24.02 3.69 -17.50
N MET A 164 23.20 2.80 -16.94
CA MET A 164 22.66 1.66 -17.70
C MET A 164 21.74 2.13 -18.83
N VAL A 165 20.87 3.11 -18.57
CA VAL A 165 19.99 3.70 -19.58
C VAL A 165 20.80 4.41 -20.66
N GLU A 166 21.83 5.18 -20.29
CA GLU A 166 22.76 5.79 -21.24
C GLU A 166 23.47 4.77 -22.14
N ASN A 167 23.58 3.51 -21.68
CA ASN A 167 24.23 2.42 -22.38
C ASN A 167 23.24 1.37 -22.94
N LEU A 168 22.04 1.81 -23.31
CA LEU A 168 21.04 1.03 -24.07
C LEU A 168 20.53 -0.23 -23.37
N VAL A 169 20.51 -0.24 -22.02
CA VAL A 169 19.97 -1.39 -21.29
C VAL A 169 18.50 -1.65 -21.63
N LEU A 170 17.71 -0.60 -21.86
CA LEU A 170 16.27 -0.72 -22.11
C LEU A 170 15.98 -1.46 -23.42
N GLU A 171 16.75 -1.21 -24.47
CA GLU A 171 16.67 -1.90 -25.74
C GLU A 171 17.07 -3.37 -25.62
N VAL A 172 18.12 -3.66 -24.83
CA VAL A 172 18.56 -5.03 -24.56
C VAL A 172 17.47 -5.79 -23.80
N LEU A 173 16.89 -5.20 -22.77
CA LEU A 173 15.83 -5.83 -21.97
C LEU A 173 14.53 -6.00 -22.78
N LEU A 174 14.16 -5.01 -23.58
CA LEU A 174 13.03 -5.11 -24.51
C LEU A 174 13.20 -6.28 -25.48
N ALA A 175 14.38 -6.43 -26.08
CA ALA A 175 14.67 -7.55 -26.97
C ALA A 175 14.55 -8.91 -26.25
N ASN A 176 15.01 -9.00 -25.00
CA ASN A 176 14.87 -10.21 -24.20
C ASN A 176 13.39 -10.51 -23.85
N LEU A 177 12.60 -9.51 -23.51
CA LEU A 177 11.16 -9.69 -23.24
C LEU A 177 10.40 -10.22 -24.46
N LEU A 178 10.79 -9.78 -25.67
CA LEU A 178 10.17 -10.20 -26.92
C LEU A 178 10.61 -11.59 -27.40
N VAL A 179 11.89 -11.92 -27.26
CA VAL A 179 12.47 -13.12 -27.89
C VAL A 179 12.56 -14.30 -26.94
N SER A 180 12.83 -14.06 -25.65
CA SER A 180 13.10 -15.13 -24.69
C SER A 180 11.83 -15.92 -24.35
N GLN A 181 11.97 -17.25 -24.33
CA GLN A 181 10.94 -18.16 -23.80
C GLN A 181 11.17 -18.47 -22.32
N SER A 182 12.31 -18.06 -21.76
CA SER A 182 12.65 -18.31 -20.35
C SER A 182 11.90 -17.32 -19.45
N VAL A 183 11.06 -17.87 -18.58
CA VAL A 183 10.34 -17.11 -17.55
C VAL A 183 11.31 -16.37 -16.64
N ARG A 184 12.42 -17.01 -16.26
CA ARG A 184 13.45 -16.41 -15.40
C ARG A 184 14.12 -15.20 -16.06
N VAL A 185 14.38 -15.27 -17.37
CA VAL A 185 14.91 -14.14 -18.14
C VAL A 185 13.92 -12.97 -18.14
N LYS A 186 12.63 -13.25 -18.31
CA LYS A 186 11.57 -12.21 -18.26
C LYS A 186 11.44 -11.61 -16.87
N GLU A 187 11.44 -12.42 -15.83
CA GLU A 187 11.41 -11.99 -14.43
C GLU A 187 12.58 -11.03 -14.13
N ILE A 188 13.80 -11.44 -14.46
CA ILE A 188 15.00 -10.60 -14.24
C ILE A 188 14.93 -9.32 -15.06
N SER A 189 14.46 -9.39 -16.31
CA SER A 189 14.31 -8.21 -17.16
C SER A 189 13.31 -7.22 -16.58
N LEU A 190 12.15 -7.71 -16.11
CA LEU A 190 11.14 -6.91 -15.41
C LEU A 190 11.69 -6.33 -14.11
N GLY A 191 12.45 -7.11 -13.36
CA GLY A 191 13.09 -6.71 -12.13
C GLY A 191 14.09 -5.55 -12.31
N ILE A 192 14.95 -5.65 -13.33
CA ILE A 192 15.89 -4.58 -13.70
C ILE A 192 15.10 -3.33 -14.08
N ILE A 193 14.13 -3.42 -15.00
CA ILE A 193 13.32 -2.26 -15.43
C ILE A 193 12.57 -1.66 -14.25
N GLY A 194 12.01 -2.48 -13.37
CA GLY A 194 11.33 -2.04 -12.16
C GLY A 194 12.25 -1.32 -11.17
N ASN A 195 13.54 -1.65 -11.10
CA ASN A 195 14.51 -0.88 -10.32
C ASN A 195 14.90 0.43 -11.02
N LEU A 196 15.04 0.42 -12.34
CA LEU A 196 15.25 1.65 -13.12
C LEU A 196 14.07 2.62 -12.91
N ALA A 197 12.84 2.11 -12.94
CA ALA A 197 11.61 2.87 -12.76
C ALA A 197 11.46 3.52 -11.38
N CYS A 198 12.26 3.13 -10.38
CA CYS A 198 12.31 3.82 -9.08
C CYS A 198 12.98 5.20 -9.18
N HIS A 199 13.67 5.49 -10.28
CA HIS A 199 14.41 6.74 -10.50
C HIS A 199 13.76 7.56 -11.61
N GLU A 200 13.44 8.81 -11.31
CA GLU A 200 12.71 9.73 -12.19
C GLU A 200 13.30 9.87 -13.61
N ALA A 201 14.62 10.01 -13.74
CA ALA A 201 15.26 10.17 -15.06
C ALA A 201 15.20 8.87 -15.88
N PRO A 202 15.66 7.71 -15.38
CA PRO A 202 15.46 6.42 -16.04
C PRO A 202 14.00 6.09 -16.39
N LEU A 203 13.04 6.42 -15.53
CA LEU A 203 11.62 6.18 -15.78
C LEU A 203 11.09 6.94 -17.01
N LYS A 204 11.50 8.20 -17.20
CA LYS A 204 11.17 8.97 -18.42
C LYS A 204 11.73 8.32 -19.69
N HIS A 205 12.89 7.68 -19.58
CA HIS A 205 13.45 6.90 -20.68
C HIS A 205 12.66 5.61 -20.94
N VAL A 206 12.13 4.93 -19.91
CA VAL A 206 11.22 3.80 -20.08
C VAL A 206 9.99 4.21 -20.88
N VAL A 207 9.36 5.33 -20.52
CA VAL A 207 8.19 5.89 -21.23
C VAL A 207 8.54 6.31 -22.66
N SER A 208 9.72 6.91 -22.86
CA SER A 208 10.17 7.37 -24.19
C SER A 208 10.65 6.25 -25.11
N THR A 209 10.91 5.05 -24.58
CA THR A 209 11.36 3.90 -25.37
C THR A 209 10.17 3.30 -26.12
N ASN A 210 10.17 3.47 -27.43
CA ASN A 210 9.03 3.15 -28.29
C ASN A 210 8.58 1.69 -28.15
N GLY A 211 7.32 1.47 -27.79
CA GLY A 211 6.72 0.14 -27.63
C GLY A 211 7.04 -0.56 -26.30
N LEU A 212 7.89 0.02 -25.43
CA LEU A 212 8.29 -0.65 -24.19
C LEU A 212 7.13 -0.74 -23.20
N VAL A 213 6.35 0.34 -23.01
CA VAL A 213 5.22 0.36 -22.06
C VAL A 213 4.17 -0.70 -22.44
N GLU A 214 3.84 -0.82 -23.73
CA GLU A 214 2.90 -1.82 -24.23
C GLU A 214 3.40 -3.25 -23.97
N ILE A 215 4.68 -3.52 -24.25
CA ILE A 215 5.29 -4.83 -23.98
C ILE A 215 5.33 -5.14 -22.48
N LEU A 216 5.54 -4.14 -21.63
CA LEU A 216 5.51 -4.29 -20.17
C LEU A 216 4.10 -4.64 -19.68
N VAL A 217 3.06 -3.99 -20.21
CA VAL A 217 1.66 -4.32 -19.91
C VAL A 217 1.32 -5.74 -20.38
N ASP A 218 1.80 -6.14 -21.56
CA ASP A 218 1.59 -7.49 -22.08
C ASP A 218 2.19 -8.59 -21.18
N GLN A 219 3.15 -8.27 -20.30
CA GLN A 219 3.68 -9.24 -19.33
C GLN A 219 2.65 -9.67 -18.29
N LEU A 220 1.52 -8.95 -18.13
CA LEU A 220 0.39 -9.41 -17.33
C LEU A 220 -0.26 -10.69 -17.88
N CYS A 221 0.00 -11.05 -19.14
CA CYS A 221 -0.46 -12.30 -19.75
C CYS A 221 0.39 -13.52 -19.38
N LEU A 222 1.50 -13.35 -18.65
CA LEU A 222 2.25 -14.47 -18.09
C LEU A 222 1.48 -15.12 -16.93
N ASP A 223 1.69 -16.41 -16.71
CA ASP A 223 1.12 -17.14 -15.57
C ASP A 223 2.10 -17.31 -14.41
N ASP A 224 3.37 -16.93 -14.61
CA ASP A 224 4.40 -17.02 -13.57
C ASP A 224 4.21 -15.95 -12.49
N THR A 225 4.23 -16.39 -11.23
CA THR A 225 3.96 -15.53 -10.08
C THR A 225 5.01 -14.43 -9.90
N GLN A 226 6.29 -14.74 -10.11
CA GLN A 226 7.36 -13.76 -9.89
C GLN A 226 7.34 -12.68 -10.98
N CYS A 227 7.13 -13.09 -12.24
CA CYS A 227 6.94 -12.16 -13.34
C CYS A 227 5.74 -11.24 -13.11
N LEU A 228 4.60 -11.79 -12.67
CA LEU A 228 3.41 -10.99 -12.37
C LEU A 228 3.62 -10.04 -11.19
N CYS A 229 4.36 -10.45 -10.16
CA CYS A 229 4.73 -9.56 -9.05
C CYS A 229 5.54 -8.35 -9.56
N GLU A 230 6.56 -8.58 -10.38
CA GLU A 230 7.38 -7.50 -10.93
C GLU A 230 6.63 -6.63 -11.95
N ALA A 231 5.77 -7.24 -12.78
CA ALA A 231 4.91 -6.50 -13.71
C ALA A 231 3.95 -5.58 -12.93
N CYS A 232 3.21 -6.09 -11.94
CA CYS A 232 2.33 -5.28 -11.11
C CYS A 232 3.11 -4.16 -10.41
N ARG A 233 4.27 -4.46 -9.82
CA ARG A 233 5.13 -3.47 -9.15
C ARG A 233 5.55 -2.35 -10.10
N LEU A 234 6.00 -2.69 -11.30
CA LEU A 234 6.45 -1.72 -12.30
C LEU A 234 5.29 -0.86 -12.80
N LEU A 235 4.13 -1.45 -13.06
CA LEU A 235 2.93 -0.71 -13.48
C LEU A 235 2.44 0.24 -12.39
N THR A 236 2.48 -0.17 -11.12
CA THR A 236 2.20 0.70 -9.97
C THR A 236 3.12 1.92 -9.98
N LEU A 237 4.44 1.72 -10.13
CA LEU A 237 5.42 2.82 -10.22
C LEU A 237 5.15 3.75 -11.40
N GLY A 238 4.80 3.18 -12.56
CA GLY A 238 4.45 3.95 -13.76
C GLY A 238 3.25 4.87 -13.53
N LEU A 239 2.18 4.37 -12.90
CA LEU A 239 0.98 5.15 -12.58
C LEU A 239 1.17 6.20 -11.49
N GLN A 240 2.14 5.99 -10.58
CA GLN A 240 2.49 6.94 -9.53
C GLN A 240 3.54 7.97 -9.96
N SER A 241 4.03 7.88 -11.19
CA SER A 241 5.07 8.75 -11.73
C SER A 241 4.57 10.14 -12.12
N CYS A 242 5.50 11.00 -12.56
CA CYS A 242 5.17 12.29 -13.17
C CYS A 242 4.52 12.18 -14.57
N GLU A 243 4.63 11.02 -15.23
CA GLU A 243 4.10 10.77 -16.58
C GLU A 243 3.21 9.51 -16.60
N PRO A 244 2.06 9.51 -15.90
CA PRO A 244 1.24 8.31 -15.75
C PRO A 244 0.35 8.00 -16.96
N ILE A 245 0.15 8.98 -17.86
CA ILE A 245 -0.79 8.87 -18.99
C ILE A 245 -0.44 7.71 -19.95
N PRO A 246 0.82 7.53 -20.40
CA PRO A 246 1.16 6.42 -21.30
C PRO A 246 0.88 5.05 -20.68
N TRP A 247 1.09 4.90 -19.37
CA TRP A 247 0.76 3.68 -18.63
C TRP A 247 -0.75 3.45 -18.58
N ALA A 248 -1.53 4.49 -18.29
CA ALA A 248 -2.99 4.40 -18.28
C ALA A 248 -3.56 4.07 -19.66
N GLU A 249 -3.03 4.68 -20.72
CA GLU A 249 -3.45 4.41 -22.09
C GLU A 249 -3.12 2.97 -22.51
N ALA A 250 -2.00 2.41 -22.08
CA ALA A 250 -1.65 1.01 -22.35
C ALA A 250 -2.54 0.03 -21.56
N LEU A 251 -2.95 0.39 -20.33
CA LEU A 251 -3.78 -0.44 -19.45
C LEU A 251 -5.28 -0.43 -19.81
N GLN A 252 -5.76 0.57 -20.56
CA GLN A 252 -7.20 0.81 -20.75
C GLN A 252 -7.97 -0.31 -21.50
N LEU A 253 -7.26 -1.25 -22.13
CA LEU A 253 -7.88 -2.34 -22.87
C LEU A 253 -8.62 -3.29 -21.91
N GLU A 254 -9.88 -3.59 -22.19
CA GLU A 254 -10.76 -4.37 -21.32
C GLU A 254 -10.16 -5.72 -20.92
N HIS A 255 -9.48 -6.43 -21.84
CA HIS A 255 -8.86 -7.71 -21.54
C HIS A 255 -7.68 -7.61 -20.56
N ILE A 256 -6.95 -6.49 -20.54
CA ILE A 256 -5.88 -6.21 -19.59
C ILE A 256 -6.48 -5.94 -18.21
N LEU A 257 -7.51 -5.09 -18.13
CA LEU A 257 -8.22 -4.82 -16.88
C LEU A 257 -8.84 -6.10 -16.29
N CYS A 258 -9.49 -6.91 -17.14
CA CYS A 258 -9.98 -8.23 -16.76
C CYS A 258 -8.85 -9.14 -16.23
N ARG A 259 -7.66 -9.09 -16.84
CA ARG A 259 -6.51 -9.88 -16.39
C ARG A 259 -6.03 -9.43 -15.01
N ILE A 260 -5.94 -8.13 -14.74
CA ILE A 260 -5.55 -7.58 -13.42
C ILE A 260 -6.54 -8.04 -12.34
N LEU A 261 -7.84 -7.87 -12.61
CA LEU A 261 -8.90 -8.29 -11.70
C LEU A 261 -8.87 -9.80 -11.46
N TRP A 262 -8.68 -10.60 -12.52
CA TRP A 262 -8.60 -12.05 -12.43
C TRP A 262 -7.40 -12.50 -11.59
N ILE A 263 -6.23 -11.85 -11.74
CA ILE A 263 -5.04 -12.14 -10.92
C ILE A 263 -5.36 -11.89 -9.44
N ALA A 264 -5.89 -10.71 -9.11
CA ALA A 264 -6.22 -10.33 -7.74
C ALA A 264 -7.25 -11.28 -7.10
N GLU A 265 -8.23 -11.73 -7.88
CA GLU A 265 -9.31 -12.62 -7.40
C GLU A 265 -8.86 -14.09 -7.22
N ASN A 266 -7.93 -14.59 -8.04
CA ASN A 266 -7.66 -16.03 -8.13
C ASN A 266 -6.31 -16.48 -7.56
N THR A 267 -5.39 -15.57 -7.25
CA THR A 267 -4.10 -15.95 -6.67
C THR A 267 -4.19 -16.28 -5.18
N LEU A 268 -3.41 -17.28 -4.76
CA LEU A 268 -3.21 -17.63 -3.34
C LEU A 268 -1.85 -17.14 -2.81
N ASN A 269 -1.03 -16.56 -3.67
CA ASN A 269 0.28 -16.04 -3.30
C ASN A 269 0.12 -14.63 -2.70
N LEU A 270 0.46 -14.47 -1.42
CA LEU A 270 0.26 -13.22 -0.67
C LEU A 270 0.95 -12.02 -1.32
N GLN A 271 2.17 -12.19 -1.81
CA GLN A 271 2.91 -11.13 -2.48
C GLN A 271 2.21 -10.69 -3.76
N LEU A 272 1.69 -11.63 -4.55
CA LEU A 272 0.96 -11.30 -5.78
C LEU A 272 -0.40 -10.65 -5.48
N ILE A 273 -1.11 -11.06 -4.42
CA ILE A 273 -2.32 -10.35 -3.97
C ILE A 273 -1.94 -8.90 -3.62
N GLU A 274 -0.91 -8.71 -2.79
CA GLU A 274 -0.46 -7.39 -2.37
C GLU A 274 -0.11 -6.50 -3.57
N LYS A 275 0.66 -7.01 -4.55
CA LYS A 275 1.06 -6.22 -5.73
C LYS A 275 -0.09 -5.96 -6.70
N SER A 276 -0.98 -6.93 -6.92
CA SER A 276 -2.13 -6.74 -7.82
C SER A 276 -3.17 -5.79 -7.23
N VAL A 277 -3.47 -5.90 -5.94
CA VAL A 277 -4.34 -4.93 -5.24
C VAL A 277 -3.65 -3.56 -5.11
N GLY A 278 -2.34 -3.53 -4.89
CA GLY A 278 -1.55 -2.28 -4.91
C GLY A 278 -1.59 -1.57 -6.27
N LEU A 279 -1.63 -2.32 -7.38
CA LEU A 279 -1.86 -1.76 -8.70
C LEU A 279 -3.25 -1.16 -8.84
N LEU A 280 -4.29 -1.87 -8.37
CA LEU A 280 -5.66 -1.34 -8.36
C LEU A 280 -5.77 -0.07 -7.49
N LEU A 281 -5.12 -0.06 -6.31
CA LEU A 281 -5.05 1.10 -5.44
C LEU A 281 -4.39 2.29 -6.15
N ALA A 282 -3.27 2.08 -6.85
CA ALA A 282 -2.59 3.15 -7.60
C ALA A 282 -3.45 3.71 -8.74
N ILE A 283 -4.37 2.92 -9.31
CA ILE A 283 -5.37 3.42 -10.26
C ILE A 283 -6.42 4.30 -9.56
N ILE A 284 -6.87 3.90 -8.37
CA ILE A 284 -7.92 4.59 -7.59
C ILE A 284 -7.39 5.90 -6.99
N GLU A 285 -6.21 5.89 -6.38
CA GLU A 285 -5.51 7.06 -5.81
C GLU A 285 -4.74 7.88 -6.86
N GLY A 286 -4.80 7.48 -8.14
CA GLY A 286 -4.03 8.08 -9.22
C GLY A 286 -4.42 9.53 -9.54
N GLN A 287 -3.67 10.15 -10.44
CA GLN A 287 -4.02 11.46 -10.99
C GLN A 287 -5.41 11.42 -11.65
N LEU A 288 -6.10 12.56 -11.68
CA LEU A 288 -7.50 12.64 -12.14
C LEU A 288 -7.71 12.03 -13.54
N GLU A 289 -6.76 12.23 -14.43
CA GLU A 289 -6.75 11.68 -15.78
C GLU A 289 -6.66 10.14 -15.78
N VAL A 290 -5.83 9.55 -14.91
CA VAL A 290 -5.71 8.10 -14.75
C VAL A 290 -7.02 7.51 -14.25
N VAL A 291 -7.57 8.10 -13.19
CA VAL A 291 -8.85 7.68 -12.60
C VAL A 291 -9.95 7.76 -13.66
N HIS A 292 -10.00 8.84 -14.44
CA HIS A 292 -11.02 9.03 -15.47
C HIS A 292 -10.94 7.98 -16.59
N VAL A 293 -9.75 7.53 -16.96
CA VAL A 293 -9.54 6.54 -18.02
C VAL A 293 -9.82 5.12 -17.52
N LEU A 294 -9.29 4.76 -16.35
CA LEU A 294 -9.23 3.36 -15.91
C LEU A 294 -10.32 2.96 -14.91
N LEU A 295 -10.79 3.86 -14.05
CA LEU A 295 -11.76 3.49 -13.01
C LEU A 295 -13.15 3.13 -13.58
N PRO A 296 -13.75 3.89 -14.52
CA PRO A 296 -15.06 3.54 -15.05
C PRO A 296 -15.17 2.12 -15.65
N PRO A 297 -14.22 1.62 -16.47
CA PRO A 297 -14.27 0.23 -16.92
C PRO A 297 -14.05 -0.77 -15.78
N LEU A 298 -13.16 -0.51 -14.80
CA LEU A 298 -12.98 -1.39 -13.64
C LEU A 298 -14.24 -1.54 -12.79
N MET A 299 -14.98 -0.44 -12.60
CA MET A 299 -16.27 -0.46 -11.91
C MET A 299 -17.29 -1.35 -12.64
N LYS A 300 -17.36 -1.26 -13.97
CA LYS A 300 -18.22 -2.14 -14.79
C LYS A 300 -17.81 -3.61 -14.70
N LEU A 301 -16.52 -3.88 -14.49
CA LEU A 301 -15.96 -5.22 -14.29
C LEU A 301 -16.05 -5.71 -12.83
N SER A 302 -16.86 -5.06 -11.98
CA SER A 302 -17.15 -5.50 -10.61
C SER A 302 -15.96 -5.43 -9.64
N LEU A 303 -15.05 -4.46 -9.83
CA LEU A 303 -13.97 -4.14 -8.88
C LEU A 303 -14.47 -4.06 -7.41
N PRO A 304 -15.58 -3.37 -7.08
CA PRO A 304 -16.13 -3.36 -5.72
C PRO A 304 -16.34 -4.75 -5.10
N SER A 305 -16.91 -5.67 -5.87
CA SER A 305 -17.23 -7.02 -5.38
C SER A 305 -15.96 -7.83 -5.12
N ILE A 306 -14.94 -7.68 -5.98
CA ILE A 306 -13.65 -8.37 -5.81
C ILE A 306 -12.96 -7.88 -4.53
N LEU A 307 -12.88 -6.56 -4.32
CA LEU A 307 -12.25 -6.01 -3.11
C LEU A 307 -12.97 -6.44 -1.83
N ILE A 308 -14.32 -6.42 -1.83
CA ILE A 308 -15.11 -6.86 -0.68
C ILE A 308 -14.91 -8.36 -0.42
N ASN A 309 -14.90 -9.20 -1.46
CA ASN A 309 -14.65 -10.64 -1.30
C ASN A 309 -13.25 -10.92 -0.72
N LEU A 310 -12.23 -10.18 -1.16
CA LEU A 310 -10.87 -10.25 -0.61
C LEU A 310 -10.85 -9.83 0.86
N LEU A 311 -11.53 -8.73 1.22
CA LEU A 311 -11.64 -8.29 2.61
C LEU A 311 -12.34 -9.36 3.48
N THR A 312 -13.44 -9.93 3.00
CA THR A 312 -14.15 -11.03 3.70
C THR A 312 -13.20 -12.20 3.95
N PHE A 313 -12.41 -12.58 2.94
CA PHE A 313 -11.45 -13.67 3.07
C PHE A 313 -10.34 -13.38 4.08
N GLU A 314 -9.71 -12.21 4.00
CA GLU A 314 -8.62 -11.83 4.91
C GLU A 314 -9.13 -11.62 6.34
N MET A 315 -10.32 -11.05 6.54
CA MET A 315 -10.96 -10.98 7.87
C MET A 315 -11.25 -12.38 8.44
N GLY A 316 -11.66 -13.33 7.60
CA GLY A 316 -11.79 -14.73 7.98
C GLY A 316 -10.48 -15.35 8.49
N LYS A 317 -9.36 -15.05 7.81
CA LYS A 317 -8.02 -15.52 8.20
C LYS A 317 -7.46 -14.82 9.43
N LEU A 318 -7.71 -13.53 9.57
CA LEU A 318 -7.32 -12.74 10.73
C LEU A 318 -7.98 -13.26 12.01
N THR A 319 -9.25 -13.66 11.94
CA THR A 319 -9.97 -14.18 13.10
C THR A 319 -9.61 -15.63 13.44
N SER A 320 -9.16 -16.43 12.47
CA SER A 320 -8.85 -17.86 12.68
C SER A 320 -7.38 -18.18 12.97
N GLU A 321 -6.45 -17.54 12.25
CA GLU A 321 -5.03 -17.97 12.19
C GLU A 321 -4.05 -16.90 12.70
N ARG A 322 -4.36 -15.60 12.52
CA ARG A 322 -3.49 -14.45 12.89
C ARG A 322 -2.03 -14.59 12.41
N ILE A 323 -1.86 -14.61 11.09
CA ILE A 323 -0.56 -14.77 10.42
C ILE A 323 -0.03 -13.37 10.04
N PRO A 324 1.12 -12.92 10.58
CA PRO A 324 1.65 -11.57 10.32
C PRO A 324 1.89 -11.23 8.85
N GLU A 325 2.30 -12.20 8.05
CA GLU A 325 2.54 -12.03 6.60
C GLU A 325 1.29 -11.65 5.82
N ARG A 326 0.09 -11.78 6.40
CA ARG A 326 -1.18 -11.39 5.78
C ARG A 326 -1.60 -9.96 6.10
N TYR A 327 -0.96 -9.31 7.07
CA TYR A 327 -1.39 -7.97 7.49
C TYR A 327 -1.15 -6.92 6.40
N SER A 328 -0.09 -7.05 5.59
CA SER A 328 0.14 -6.17 4.44
C SER A 328 -0.95 -6.30 3.37
N VAL A 329 -1.43 -7.52 3.14
CA VAL A 329 -2.54 -7.79 2.21
C VAL A 329 -3.83 -7.18 2.72
N LEU A 330 -4.14 -7.36 4.00
CA LEU A 330 -5.30 -6.75 4.63
C LEU A 330 -5.27 -5.22 4.53
N ASP A 331 -4.10 -4.62 4.78
CA ASP A 331 -3.90 -3.18 4.74
C ASP A 331 -4.19 -2.60 3.35
N VAL A 332 -3.56 -3.16 2.30
CA VAL A 332 -3.75 -2.68 0.93
C VAL A 332 -5.19 -2.90 0.43
N VAL A 333 -5.85 -3.98 0.85
CA VAL A 333 -7.26 -4.24 0.49
C VAL A 333 -8.19 -3.21 1.15
N VAL A 334 -8.05 -2.97 2.46
CA VAL A 334 -8.89 -1.99 3.16
C VAL A 334 -8.65 -0.58 2.61
N ARG A 335 -7.39 -0.24 2.32
CA ARG A 335 -7.02 1.04 1.70
C ARG A 335 -7.63 1.22 0.31
N ALA A 336 -7.62 0.18 -0.54
CA ALA A 336 -8.28 0.24 -1.85
C ALA A 336 -9.79 0.48 -1.74
N ILE A 337 -10.45 -0.14 -0.76
CA ILE A 337 -11.89 0.06 -0.53
C ILE A 337 -12.17 1.46 0.03
N GLU A 338 -11.36 1.93 0.97
CA GLU A 338 -11.47 3.26 1.55
C GLU A 338 -11.28 4.35 0.48
N ALA A 339 -10.21 4.27 -0.31
CA ALA A 339 -9.96 5.18 -1.43
C ALA A 339 -11.14 5.18 -2.42
N LEU A 340 -11.71 4.02 -2.75
CA LEU A 340 -12.88 3.92 -3.63
C LEU A 340 -14.15 4.52 -3.01
N SER A 341 -14.31 4.43 -1.68
CA SER A 341 -15.43 5.03 -0.94
C SER A 341 -15.38 6.58 -0.95
N ALA A 342 -14.21 7.17 -1.14
CA ALA A 342 -14.01 8.60 -1.19
C ALA A 342 -14.20 9.21 -2.61
N ILE A 343 -14.29 8.39 -3.65
CA ILE A 343 -14.41 8.88 -5.04
C ILE A 343 -15.85 9.30 -5.36
N ASP A 344 -16.00 10.58 -5.69
CA ASP A 344 -17.25 11.17 -6.16
C ASP A 344 -17.81 10.42 -7.38
N GLY A 345 -19.09 10.04 -7.29
CA GLY A 345 -19.82 9.33 -8.36
C GLY A 345 -19.73 7.80 -8.29
N HIS A 346 -18.79 7.24 -7.53
CA HIS A 346 -18.65 5.79 -7.30
C HIS A 346 -18.86 5.39 -5.83
N SER A 347 -18.76 6.33 -4.90
CA SER A 347 -18.94 6.12 -3.45
C SER A 347 -20.22 5.37 -3.09
N HIS A 348 -21.36 5.72 -3.70
CA HIS A 348 -22.66 5.13 -3.36
C HIS A 348 -22.72 3.61 -3.55
N GLU A 349 -22.00 3.06 -4.53
CA GLU A 349 -21.96 1.62 -4.80
C GLU A 349 -21.25 0.86 -3.67
N ILE A 350 -20.17 1.45 -3.13
CA ILE A 350 -19.42 0.91 -2.00
C ILE A 350 -20.16 1.15 -0.67
N CYS A 351 -20.60 2.39 -0.44
CA CYS A 351 -21.20 2.81 0.83
C CYS A 351 -22.57 2.17 1.11
N SER A 352 -23.29 1.74 0.08
CA SER A 352 -24.57 1.04 0.25
C SER A 352 -24.42 -0.44 0.64
N ASN A 353 -23.19 -0.98 0.65
CA ASN A 353 -22.96 -2.39 0.94
C ASN A 353 -22.94 -2.65 2.46
N LYS A 354 -23.99 -3.32 2.95
CA LYS A 354 -24.13 -3.68 4.38
C LYS A 354 -23.08 -4.69 4.85
N GLU A 355 -22.65 -5.63 4.00
CA GLU A 355 -21.62 -6.61 4.38
C GLU A 355 -20.29 -5.90 4.63
N LEU A 356 -19.90 -4.97 3.75
CA LEU A 356 -18.71 -4.16 3.93
C LEU A 356 -18.74 -3.36 5.24
N PHE A 357 -19.86 -2.71 5.54
CA PHE A 357 -20.03 -1.98 6.79
C PHE A 357 -19.81 -2.88 8.01
N MET A 358 -20.38 -4.09 7.99
CA MET A 358 -20.20 -5.06 9.08
C MET A 358 -18.75 -5.53 9.20
N LEU A 359 -18.06 -5.81 8.08
CA LEU A 359 -16.64 -6.19 8.08
C LEU A 359 -15.76 -5.09 8.69
N ALA A 360 -15.99 -3.83 8.31
CA ALA A 360 -15.28 -2.69 8.88
C ALA A 360 -15.57 -2.54 10.38
N CYS A 361 -16.83 -2.70 10.80
CA CYS A 361 -17.18 -2.70 12.22
C CYS A 361 -16.50 -3.83 13.01
N ASP A 362 -16.39 -5.02 12.43
CA ASP A 362 -15.73 -6.17 13.06
C ASP A 362 -14.23 -5.96 13.20
N MET A 363 -13.60 -5.27 12.24
CA MET A 363 -12.20 -4.85 12.35
C MET A 363 -11.98 -3.86 13.51
N VAL A 364 -12.85 -2.86 13.67
CA VAL A 364 -12.78 -1.93 14.81
C VAL A 364 -12.95 -2.65 16.16
N LYS A 365 -13.72 -3.74 16.20
CA LYS A 365 -13.96 -4.55 17.41
C LYS A 365 -12.81 -5.48 17.80
N LEU A 366 -11.75 -5.59 17.00
CA LEU A 366 -10.59 -6.43 17.33
C LEU A 366 -9.98 -6.04 18.68
N THR A 367 -9.66 -7.04 19.50
CA THR A 367 -9.14 -6.81 20.87
C THR A 367 -7.68 -6.38 20.88
N ASP A 368 -6.89 -6.89 19.95
CA ASP A 368 -5.48 -6.56 19.78
C ASP A 368 -5.32 -5.86 18.43
N LYS A 369 -5.02 -4.57 18.49
CA LYS A 369 -4.98 -3.68 17.32
C LYS A 369 -3.56 -3.31 16.92
N VAL A 370 -2.55 -3.63 17.73
CA VAL A 370 -1.18 -3.11 17.52
C VAL A 370 -0.63 -3.56 16.17
N GLU A 371 -0.85 -4.82 15.81
CA GLU A 371 -0.31 -5.40 14.57
C GLU A 371 -1.08 -4.98 13.31
N VAL A 372 -2.32 -4.50 13.46
CA VAL A 372 -3.22 -4.11 12.35
C VAL A 372 -3.72 -2.67 12.53
N ALA A 373 -2.91 -1.83 13.17
CA ALA A 373 -3.30 -0.48 13.59
C ALA A 373 -3.71 0.38 12.40
N ASN A 374 -2.90 0.40 11.34
CA ASN A 374 -3.16 1.13 10.11
C ASN A 374 -4.50 0.71 9.49
N SER A 375 -4.73 -0.60 9.35
CA SER A 375 -5.98 -1.11 8.79
C SER A 375 -7.19 -0.75 9.65
N CYS A 376 -7.06 -0.71 10.98
CA CYS A 376 -8.13 -0.26 11.88
C CYS A 376 -8.43 1.24 11.71
N VAL A 377 -7.40 2.06 11.55
CA VAL A 377 -7.54 3.50 11.27
C VAL A 377 -8.25 3.70 9.92
N THR A 378 -7.80 3.03 8.87
CA THR A 378 -8.44 3.07 7.54
C THR A 378 -9.88 2.57 7.58
N ALA A 379 -10.17 1.52 8.34
CA ALA A 379 -11.54 1.04 8.54
C ALA A 379 -12.42 2.08 9.26
N ALA A 380 -11.88 2.84 10.20
CA ALA A 380 -12.61 3.94 10.83
C ALA A 380 -12.91 5.07 9.82
N VAL A 381 -11.96 5.42 8.95
CA VAL A 381 -12.21 6.39 7.86
C VAL A 381 -13.30 5.88 6.91
N LEU A 382 -13.21 4.62 6.48
CA LEU A 382 -14.23 3.97 5.65
C LEU A 382 -15.62 4.00 6.31
N ILE A 383 -15.73 3.68 7.61
CA ILE A 383 -17.00 3.76 8.33
C ILE A 383 -17.54 5.20 8.34
N ALA A 384 -16.69 6.21 8.51
CA ALA A 384 -17.11 7.60 8.47
C ALA A 384 -17.66 7.99 7.09
N ASN A 385 -17.06 7.51 6.00
CA ASN A 385 -17.55 7.67 4.63
C ASN A 385 -18.91 6.99 4.45
N ILE A 386 -19.03 5.71 4.82
CA ILE A 386 -20.29 4.95 4.76
C ILE A 386 -21.42 5.65 5.53
N LEU A 387 -21.16 6.09 6.76
CA LEU A 387 -22.16 6.76 7.61
C LEU A 387 -22.55 8.15 7.09
N SER A 388 -21.77 8.74 6.18
CA SER A 388 -22.15 10.00 5.52
C SER A 388 -23.26 9.78 4.50
N ASP A 389 -23.25 8.63 3.82
CA ASP A 389 -24.26 8.26 2.82
C ASP A 389 -25.45 7.49 3.44
N ALA A 390 -25.21 6.69 4.48
CA ALA A 390 -26.18 5.79 5.11
C ALA A 390 -26.37 6.09 6.60
N THR A 391 -27.02 7.21 6.90
CA THR A 391 -27.23 7.69 8.29
C THR A 391 -28.05 6.75 9.17
N ASP A 392 -28.87 5.87 8.59
CA ASP A 392 -29.67 4.88 9.32
C ASP A 392 -28.80 3.83 10.02
N LEU A 393 -27.65 3.48 9.44
CA LEU A 393 -26.71 2.52 10.02
C LEU A 393 -26.13 3.00 11.35
N ALA A 394 -25.93 4.31 11.53
CA ALA A 394 -25.45 4.86 12.80
C ALA A 394 -26.39 4.53 13.97
N SER A 395 -27.70 4.48 13.71
CA SER A 395 -28.68 4.10 14.71
C SER A 395 -28.58 2.61 15.08
N GLU A 396 -28.30 1.73 14.11
CA GLU A 396 -28.15 0.28 14.31
C GLU A 396 -26.96 -0.06 15.22
N ILE A 397 -25.83 0.63 15.05
CA ILE A 397 -24.60 0.38 15.82
C ILE A 397 -24.46 1.24 17.09
N SER A 398 -25.34 2.23 17.32
CA SER A 398 -25.27 3.12 18.49
C SER A 398 -25.31 2.40 19.85
N GLN A 399 -25.85 1.18 19.89
CA GLN A 399 -25.94 0.36 21.10
C GLN A 399 -24.83 -0.70 21.19
N ASP A 400 -23.97 -0.82 20.18
CA ASP A 400 -22.84 -1.76 20.20
C ASP A 400 -21.68 -1.18 21.04
N LEU A 401 -21.69 -1.49 22.33
CA LEU A 401 -20.68 -1.03 23.27
C LEU A 401 -19.27 -1.53 22.94
N ARG A 402 -19.13 -2.70 22.29
CA ARG A 402 -17.82 -3.22 21.87
C ARG A 402 -17.29 -2.42 20.70
N PHE A 403 -18.16 -2.02 19.77
CA PHE A 403 -17.78 -1.11 18.70
C PHE A 403 -17.30 0.23 19.25
N LEU A 404 -18.07 0.85 20.17
CA LEU A 404 -17.68 2.12 20.79
C LEU A 404 -16.32 2.01 21.51
N GLN A 405 -16.14 0.95 22.30
CA GLN A 405 -14.86 0.70 22.97
C GLN A 405 -13.72 0.53 21.96
N GLY A 406 -13.94 -0.25 20.90
CA GLY A 406 -12.97 -0.47 19.84
C GLY A 406 -12.60 0.81 19.10
N LEU A 407 -13.57 1.69 18.85
CA LEU A 407 -13.37 2.99 18.22
C LEU A 407 -12.50 3.91 19.09
N LEU A 408 -12.75 3.93 20.41
CA LEU A 408 -11.92 4.68 21.35
C LEU A 408 -10.47 4.16 21.36
N ASP A 409 -10.28 2.84 21.25
CA ASP A 409 -8.94 2.23 21.20
C ASP A 409 -8.15 2.56 19.92
N ILE A 410 -8.79 3.12 18.88
CA ILE A 410 -8.12 3.48 17.62
C ILE A 410 -7.43 4.84 17.68
N PHE A 411 -7.91 5.77 18.52
CA PHE A 411 -7.37 7.13 18.59
C PHE A 411 -5.84 7.23 18.76
N PRO A 412 -5.17 6.44 19.62
CA PRO A 412 -3.71 6.50 19.74
C PRO A 412 -2.98 6.25 18.43
N PHE A 413 -3.56 5.44 17.54
CA PHE A 413 -2.97 5.09 16.25
C PHE A 413 -3.26 6.13 15.16
N ALA A 414 -4.14 7.09 15.44
CA ALA A 414 -4.51 8.18 14.52
C ALA A 414 -3.95 9.54 14.97
N SER A 415 -3.07 9.61 15.98
CA SER A 415 -2.57 10.87 16.55
C SER A 415 -1.94 11.80 15.52
N ASP A 416 -1.32 11.23 14.50
CA ASP A 416 -0.55 11.99 13.51
C ASP A 416 -1.36 12.28 12.23
N ASP A 417 -2.61 11.80 12.17
CA ASP A 417 -3.50 11.94 11.02
C ASP A 417 -4.78 12.71 11.40
N LEU A 418 -4.81 13.99 11.06
CA LEU A 418 -5.95 14.88 11.32
C LEU A 418 -7.24 14.44 10.61
N GLU A 419 -7.13 13.78 9.45
CA GLU A 419 -8.29 13.28 8.72
C GLU A 419 -8.89 12.06 9.41
N ALA A 420 -8.05 11.11 9.79
CA ALA A 420 -8.45 9.96 10.59
C ALA A 420 -9.08 10.37 11.93
N GLN A 421 -8.50 11.36 12.63
CA GLN A 421 -9.10 11.88 13.86
C GLN A 421 -10.46 12.54 13.61
N SER A 422 -10.59 13.31 12.53
CA SER A 422 -11.86 13.92 12.17
C SER A 422 -12.92 12.86 11.88
N ALA A 423 -12.55 11.77 11.19
CA ALA A 423 -13.42 10.63 10.92
C ALA A 423 -13.87 9.94 12.22
N LEU A 424 -12.95 9.68 13.15
CA LEU A 424 -13.27 9.09 14.46
C LEU A 424 -14.27 9.96 15.25
N TRP A 425 -14.02 11.27 15.34
CA TRP A 425 -14.94 12.19 16.00
C TRP A 425 -16.30 12.27 15.31
N ASN A 426 -16.32 12.20 13.99
CA ASN A 426 -17.55 12.18 13.19
C ASN A 426 -18.40 10.95 13.52
N ILE A 427 -17.79 9.76 13.56
CA ILE A 427 -18.48 8.53 13.96
C ILE A 427 -19.03 8.68 15.38
N ILE A 428 -18.21 9.08 16.35
CA ILE A 428 -18.65 9.25 17.75
C ILE A 428 -19.82 10.22 17.84
N ALA A 429 -19.75 11.37 17.17
CA ALA A 429 -20.83 12.35 17.16
C ALA A 429 -22.14 11.73 16.67
N ARG A 430 -22.10 11.01 15.53
CA ARG A 430 -23.27 10.31 14.96
C ARG A 430 -23.83 9.26 15.90
N LEU A 431 -22.99 8.43 16.53
CA LEU A 431 -23.44 7.42 17.50
C LEU A 431 -24.13 8.06 18.71
N LEU A 432 -23.49 9.08 19.31
CA LEU A 432 -23.99 9.73 20.52
C LEU A 432 -25.25 10.56 20.31
N LEU A 433 -25.54 10.99 19.08
CA LEU A 433 -26.82 11.60 18.72
C LEU A 433 -27.99 10.61 18.80
N HIS A 434 -27.73 9.32 18.62
CA HIS A 434 -28.76 8.27 18.70
C HIS A 434 -28.95 7.70 20.11
N VAL A 435 -28.06 7.99 21.04
CA VAL A 435 -28.21 7.64 22.46
C VAL A 435 -29.32 8.50 23.05
N ARG A 436 -30.40 7.85 23.52
CA ARG A 436 -31.52 8.51 24.22
C ARG A 436 -31.40 8.30 25.72
N GLU A 437 -30.49 9.05 26.35
CA GLU A 437 -30.11 8.93 27.76
C GLU A 437 -31.30 9.04 28.73
N ASN A 438 -32.36 9.77 28.35
CA ASN A 438 -33.57 9.94 29.16
C ASN A 438 -34.54 8.75 29.08
N GLU A 439 -34.46 7.94 28.02
CA GLU A 439 -35.34 6.79 27.77
C GLU A 439 -34.68 5.45 28.17
N MET A 440 -33.36 5.45 28.40
CA MET A 440 -32.59 4.26 28.71
C MET A 440 -32.87 3.70 30.12
N SER A 441 -32.76 2.38 30.24
CA SER A 441 -32.72 1.74 31.56
C SER A 441 -31.45 2.15 32.32
N GLN A 442 -31.52 2.23 33.64
CA GLN A 442 -30.36 2.60 34.47
C GLN A 442 -29.17 1.65 34.24
N SER A 443 -29.42 0.36 34.05
CA SER A 443 -28.37 -0.63 33.77
C SER A 443 -27.69 -0.36 32.42
N SER A 444 -28.47 -0.08 31.37
CA SER A 444 -27.95 0.26 30.03
C SER A 444 -27.13 1.55 30.05
N LEU A 445 -27.64 2.60 30.71
CA LEU A 445 -26.91 3.85 30.88
C LEU A 445 -25.61 3.66 31.67
N SER A 446 -25.65 2.83 32.72
CA SER A 446 -24.46 2.49 33.52
C SER A 446 -23.40 1.75 32.70
N GLN A 447 -23.79 0.81 31.84
CA GLN A 447 -22.87 0.10 30.95
C GLN A 447 -22.22 1.04 29.93
N TYR A 448 -23.01 1.94 29.34
CA TYR A 448 -22.53 2.94 28.37
C TYR A 448 -21.48 3.87 29.01
N VAL A 449 -21.81 4.41 30.19
CA VAL A 449 -20.89 5.28 30.96
C VAL A 449 -19.66 4.52 31.44
N SER A 450 -19.79 3.22 31.75
CA SER A 450 -18.64 2.40 32.15
C SER A 450 -17.61 2.29 31.03
N VAL A 451 -18.03 2.16 29.77
CA VAL A 451 -17.12 2.12 28.61
C VAL A 451 -16.37 3.44 28.49
N LEU A 452 -17.10 4.56 28.50
CA LEU A 452 -16.52 5.91 28.42
C LEU A 452 -15.53 6.18 29.57
N ALA A 453 -15.92 5.85 30.80
CA ALA A 453 -15.10 6.04 32.00
C ALA A 453 -13.82 5.21 31.97
N SER A 454 -13.89 3.97 31.46
CA SER A 454 -12.73 3.07 31.33
C SER A 454 -11.66 3.58 30.35
N LYS A 455 -12.02 4.51 29.47
CA LYS A 455 -11.13 5.15 28.48
C LYS A 455 -10.93 6.64 28.75
N SER A 456 -11.22 7.10 29.98
CA SER A 456 -11.16 8.52 30.33
C SER A 456 -9.77 9.14 30.18
N ASP A 457 -8.69 8.43 30.54
CA ASP A 457 -7.31 8.92 30.35
C ASP A 457 -7.04 9.19 28.86
N LEU A 458 -7.38 8.22 28.01
CA LEU A 458 -7.18 8.33 26.57
C LEU A 458 -7.99 9.51 25.98
N ILE A 459 -9.27 9.65 26.36
CA ILE A 459 -10.11 10.76 25.90
C ILE A 459 -9.57 12.10 26.38
N GLU A 460 -9.04 12.18 27.60
CA GLU A 460 -8.40 13.39 28.13
C GLU A 460 -7.16 13.77 27.32
N ASP A 461 -6.26 12.82 27.05
CA ASP A 461 -5.04 13.05 26.25
C ASP A 461 -5.39 13.57 24.84
N ILE A 462 -6.33 12.92 24.15
CA ILE A 462 -6.79 13.35 22.81
C ILE A 462 -7.38 14.77 22.83
N LEU A 463 -8.13 15.12 23.88
CA LEU A 463 -8.73 16.44 24.00
C LEU A 463 -7.69 17.53 24.29
N LEU A 464 -6.55 17.19 24.91
CA LEU A 464 -5.46 18.11 25.20
C LEU A 464 -4.60 18.36 23.96
N ASP A 465 -4.20 17.32 23.24
CA ASP A 465 -3.35 17.44 22.04
C ASP A 465 -4.01 18.33 20.98
N TYR A 466 -5.30 18.13 20.74
CA TYR A 466 -6.05 18.88 19.75
C TYR A 466 -6.35 20.34 20.15
N GLN A 467 -6.24 20.71 21.44
CA GLN A 467 -6.36 22.11 21.88
C GLN A 467 -5.12 22.92 21.52
N LEU A 468 -3.97 22.26 21.34
CA LEU A 468 -2.73 22.92 20.95
C LEU A 468 -2.76 23.28 19.45
N ASP A 469 -3.36 22.45 18.61
CA ASP A 469 -3.49 22.68 17.16
C ASP A 469 -4.53 23.75 16.79
N ASP A 470 -5.69 23.80 17.46
CA ASP A 470 -6.71 24.85 17.20
C ASP A 470 -6.21 26.26 17.59
N CYS A 471 -5.16 26.36 18.42
CA CYS A 471 -4.59 27.63 18.87
C CYS A 471 -3.55 28.19 17.89
N SER A 472 -2.99 27.36 17.00
CA SER A 472 -1.94 27.73 16.04
C SER A 472 -2.48 28.10 14.65
N ASP A 473 -3.67 27.60 14.26
CA ASP A 473 -4.21 27.70 12.89
C ASP A 473 -5.24 28.84 12.67
N LYS A 474 -4.90 30.07 13.08
CA LYS A 474 -5.78 31.24 12.89
C LYS A 474 -5.85 31.80 11.45
N ASP A 475 -5.13 31.24 10.48
CA ASP A 475 -4.92 31.88 9.17
C ASP A 475 -5.29 31.06 7.91
N LYS A 476 -6.00 29.93 8.02
CA LYS A 476 -6.44 29.17 6.82
C LYS A 476 -7.94 28.92 6.80
N GLY A 477 -8.61 29.54 5.82
CA GLY A 477 -10.06 29.66 5.73
C GLY A 477 -10.85 28.42 5.27
N MET A 478 -12.15 28.51 5.58
CA MET A 478 -13.35 27.90 4.98
C MET A 478 -13.55 26.37 5.00
N THR A 479 -12.53 25.51 5.20
CA THR A 479 -12.74 24.03 5.28
C THR A 479 -12.75 23.46 6.71
N THR A 480 -12.33 24.23 7.72
CA THR A 480 -12.24 23.83 9.13
C THR A 480 -13.59 23.82 9.87
N SER A 481 -14.61 24.50 9.33
CA SER A 481 -15.93 24.68 9.95
C SER A 481 -16.68 23.37 10.23
N THR A 482 -16.59 22.38 9.33
CA THR A 482 -17.34 21.10 9.50
C THR A 482 -16.62 20.16 10.47
N LYS A 483 -15.28 20.21 10.53
CA LYS A 483 -14.43 19.36 11.37
C LYS A 483 -14.56 19.71 12.87
N SER A 484 -14.57 21.00 13.20
CA SER A 484 -14.79 21.50 14.57
C SER A 484 -16.20 21.17 15.11
N ASN A 485 -17.20 21.07 14.22
CA ASN A 485 -18.59 20.82 14.61
C ASN A 485 -18.83 19.37 15.09
N ALA A 486 -18.23 18.37 14.44
CA ALA A 486 -18.39 16.96 14.84
C ALA A 486 -17.84 16.70 16.25
N LYS A 487 -16.62 17.17 16.52
CA LYS A 487 -16.00 17.08 17.85
C LYS A 487 -16.82 17.81 18.91
N THR A 488 -17.25 19.05 18.64
CA THR A 488 -18.09 19.82 19.58
C THR A 488 -19.42 19.12 19.87
N THR A 489 -20.05 18.54 18.84
CA THR A 489 -21.27 17.74 18.98
C THR A 489 -21.02 16.51 19.85
N ALA A 490 -19.95 15.75 19.60
CA ALA A 490 -19.57 14.58 20.39
C ALA A 490 -19.36 14.95 21.87
N ILE A 491 -18.57 15.98 22.16
CA ILE A 491 -18.29 16.45 23.53
C ILE A 491 -19.56 16.90 24.25
N THR A 492 -20.45 17.62 23.54
CA THR A 492 -21.73 18.07 24.10
C THR A 492 -22.62 16.88 24.47
N ARG A 493 -22.70 15.88 23.60
CA ARG A 493 -23.48 14.66 23.87
C ARG A 493 -22.86 13.80 24.97
N LEU A 494 -21.54 13.66 25.01
CA LEU A 494 -20.84 13.01 26.13
C LEU A 494 -21.20 13.68 27.46
N THR A 495 -21.16 15.01 27.52
CA THR A 495 -21.52 15.78 28.71
C THR A 495 -22.95 15.48 29.16
N SER A 496 -23.92 15.49 28.23
CA SER A 496 -25.34 15.19 28.52
C SER A 496 -25.53 13.77 29.10
N ILE A 497 -24.88 12.77 28.50
CA ILE A 497 -24.97 11.38 28.94
C ILE A 497 -24.38 11.19 30.34
N LEU A 498 -23.21 11.80 30.61
CA LEU A 498 -22.55 11.73 31.92
C LEU A 498 -23.37 12.45 33.00
N ASP A 499 -23.91 13.64 32.72
CA ASP A 499 -24.76 14.38 33.65
C ASP A 499 -26.05 13.59 33.99
N GLN A 500 -26.68 12.98 32.98
CA GLN A 500 -27.88 12.16 33.20
C GLN A 500 -27.59 10.93 34.08
N TRP A 501 -26.43 10.29 33.92
CA TRP A 501 -26.04 9.17 34.78
C TRP A 501 -25.79 9.61 36.23
N ILE A 502 -25.17 10.78 36.45
CA ILE A 502 -24.97 11.33 37.80
C ILE A 502 -26.32 11.58 38.48
N VAL A 503 -27.25 12.25 37.80
CA VAL A 503 -28.60 12.54 38.33
C VAL A 503 -29.37 11.24 38.62
N SER A 504 -29.32 10.27 37.70
CA SER A 504 -30.00 8.98 37.88
C SER A 504 -29.42 8.19 39.04
N LYS A 505 -28.09 8.20 39.23
CA LYS A 505 -27.42 7.51 40.34
C LYS A 505 -27.76 8.13 41.69
N ASP A 506 -27.71 9.46 41.81
CA ASP A 506 -28.03 10.15 43.06
C ASP A 506 -29.50 9.85 43.47
N SER A 507 -30.41 9.75 42.51
CA SER A 507 -31.80 9.33 42.76
C SER A 507 -31.98 7.86 43.18
N ALA A 508 -31.06 6.97 42.78
CA ALA A 508 -31.12 5.55 43.11
C ALA A 508 -30.47 5.23 44.47
N GLU A 509 -29.41 5.97 44.84
CA GLU A 509 -28.80 5.92 46.17
C GLU A 509 -29.79 6.38 47.26
N GLU A 510 -30.68 7.34 46.95
CA GLU A 510 -31.80 7.73 47.82
C GLU A 510 -32.88 6.63 48.00
N ASN A 511 -32.97 5.69 47.06
CA ASN A 511 -34.02 4.66 46.99
C ASN A 511 -33.58 3.23 47.38
N ASN A 512 -32.36 3.05 47.92
CA ASN A 512 -31.82 1.78 48.43
C ASN A 512 -31.83 0.58 47.44
N MET A 513 -31.70 0.79 46.13
CA MET A 513 -31.41 -0.29 45.18
C MET A 513 -29.91 -0.36 44.89
N ALA A 514 -29.16 -1.03 45.75
CA ALA A 514 -27.71 -1.22 45.58
C ALA A 514 -27.43 -2.64 45.06
N GLY A 515 -27.12 -2.78 43.78
CA GLY A 515 -26.70 -4.06 43.22
C GLY A 515 -26.58 -4.09 41.71
N GLU A 516 -25.62 -3.36 41.13
CA GLU A 516 -25.03 -3.68 39.81
C GLU A 516 -23.73 -2.89 39.59
N LEU A 517 -22.88 -3.34 38.64
CA LEU A 517 -21.57 -2.74 38.32
C LEU A 517 -21.71 -1.23 38.10
N HIS A 518 -21.18 -0.44 39.04
CA HIS A 518 -21.16 1.02 38.92
C HIS A 518 -19.84 1.48 38.30
N PRO A 519 -19.89 2.33 37.26
CA PRO A 519 -18.75 3.10 36.78
C PRO A 519 -17.99 3.77 37.93
N ASP A 520 -16.66 3.81 37.83
CA ASP A 520 -15.83 4.50 38.81
C ASP A 520 -16.18 6.00 38.81
N LYS A 521 -16.64 6.51 39.96
CA LYS A 521 -17.11 7.89 40.12
C LYS A 521 -15.97 8.90 39.87
N VAL A 522 -14.72 8.51 40.15
CA VAL A 522 -13.56 9.38 39.96
C VAL A 522 -13.29 9.61 38.48
N SER A 523 -13.19 8.54 37.70
CA SER A 523 -13.01 8.62 36.24
C SER A 523 -14.17 9.32 35.53
N VAL A 524 -15.42 9.09 35.94
CA VAL A 524 -16.59 9.79 35.38
C VAL A 524 -16.52 11.31 35.62
N ASN A 525 -16.23 11.73 36.85
CA ASN A 525 -16.12 13.16 37.16
C ASN A 525 -14.95 13.82 36.42
N ARG A 526 -13.81 13.13 36.33
CA ARG A 526 -12.65 13.61 35.57
C ARG A 526 -12.99 13.82 34.10
N LEU A 527 -13.61 12.82 33.46
CA LEU A 527 -14.04 12.91 32.06
C LEU A 527 -15.03 14.07 31.84
N LEU A 528 -16.00 14.23 32.74
CA LEU A 528 -16.97 15.33 32.68
C LEU A 528 -16.30 16.70 32.79
N ASP A 529 -15.33 16.86 33.70
CA ASP A 529 -14.56 18.10 33.83
C ASP A 529 -13.73 18.38 32.58
N CYS A 530 -13.13 17.36 31.97
CA CYS A 530 -12.38 17.48 30.71
C CYS A 530 -13.30 17.92 29.56
N CYS A 531 -14.45 17.27 29.36
CA CYS A 531 -15.43 17.66 28.34
C CYS A 531 -15.92 19.11 28.51
N ARG A 532 -16.16 19.55 29.76
CA ARG A 532 -16.59 20.92 30.07
C ARG A 532 -15.49 21.95 29.81
N LYS A 533 -14.22 21.63 30.05
CA LYS A 533 -13.08 22.51 29.72
C LYS A 533 -12.96 22.68 28.20
N SER A 534 -13.01 21.58 27.46
CA SER A 534 -12.91 21.59 25.99
C SER A 534 -14.08 22.35 25.34
N SER A 535 -15.29 22.25 25.89
CA SER A 535 -16.46 23.00 25.39
C SER A 535 -16.31 24.52 25.57
N LYS A 536 -15.77 24.97 26.73
CA LYS A 536 -15.56 26.40 27.02
C LYS A 536 -14.48 27.05 26.16
N CYS A 537 -13.50 26.28 25.72
CA CYS A 537 -12.44 26.76 24.82
C CYS A 537 -13.01 27.06 23.43
N ASN A 538 -13.90 26.21 22.92
CA ASN A 538 -14.58 26.39 21.62
C ASN A 538 -15.53 27.60 21.62
N ASP A 539 -16.22 27.87 22.74
CA ASP A 539 -17.07 29.06 22.88
C ASP A 539 -16.25 30.35 22.85
N ALA A 540 -15.07 30.39 23.48
CA ALA A 540 -14.20 31.57 23.48
C ALA A 540 -13.62 31.89 22.10
N ALA A 541 -13.45 30.89 21.24
CA ALA A 541 -13.07 31.07 19.83
C ALA A 541 -14.22 31.67 18.99
N CYS A 542 -15.48 31.32 19.28
CA CYS A 542 -16.66 31.83 18.56
C CYS A 542 -17.05 33.28 18.91
N PHE A 543 -16.54 33.84 20.01
CA PHE A 543 -16.84 35.23 20.45
C PHE A 543 -15.79 36.27 20.03
N MET A 544 -14.83 35.90 19.17
CA MET A 544 -13.82 36.81 18.61
C MET A 544 -13.91 36.98 17.07
N ASP A 545 -15.08 36.75 16.47
CA ASP A 545 -15.39 37.17 15.09
C ASP A 545 -16.22 38.48 15.06
#